data_AF-A0A2V6G1L9-F1
#
_entry.id   AF-A0A2V6G1L9-F1
#
_cell.length_a   1.000
_cell.length_b   1.000
_cell.length_c   1.000
_cell.angle_alpha   90.00
_cell.angle_beta   90.00
_cell.angle_gamma   90.00
#
_symmetry.space_group_name_H-M   'P 1'
#
loop_
_entity.id
_entity.type
_entity.pdbx_description
1 polymer ?
#
loop_
_entity_poly.entity_id
_entity_poly.type
_entity_poly.pdbx_seq_one_letter_code
_entity_poly.pdbx_strand_id
1 'polypeptide(L)'
;MAKVFDWVKANYDRAVLIGAGVFLFICAIAIWWSAIEFGNRLVAQQSPRAKAASPPAVAVELDQAAEQLQHPAQWKSSSRSGLFVPEKHFIGADGLPATLKNTQVHPPVPNEWFEKYGLPIEDADALDQDPDNDGFTNLDEWQAGADPTDKNSHPDYTTKLHLVSATEEPFAYIFASRIGDTFGINTIDLSEPTQFLKVGDVIRGTDFKIVEFIPKRERNQYGINEDVSELVLEHQATHAQVTLVKGKVATSPQSVVTFVYTWGGRQEFEVRKDQEFSLKPEEEIKYKLVDVQPDKAVIVNTQKPDAPIEIGFAAP
;
A
#
# COMPACT_ATOMS: atom_id res chain seq x y z
N MET A 1 40.11 83.16 -109.49
CA MET A 1 40.96 82.70 -108.37
C MET A 1 42.39 83.25 -108.37
N ALA A 2 43.01 83.56 -109.52
CA ALA A 2 44.40 84.06 -109.54
C ALA A 2 44.66 85.37 -108.75
N LYS A 3 43.76 86.38 -108.83
CA LYS A 3 43.93 87.66 -108.10
C LYS A 3 43.84 87.55 -106.57
N VAL A 4 43.15 86.54 -106.04
CA VAL A 4 43.01 86.33 -104.59
C VAL A 4 44.31 85.81 -104.00
N PHE A 5 45.02 84.96 -104.74
CA PHE A 5 46.26 84.32 -104.28
C PHE A 5 47.42 85.33 -104.18
N ASP A 6 47.52 86.29 -105.10
CA ASP A 6 48.53 87.36 -105.02
C ASP A 6 48.31 88.31 -103.85
N TRP A 7 47.04 88.63 -103.53
CA TRP A 7 46.72 89.48 -102.37
C TRP A 7 47.05 88.79 -101.04
N VAL A 8 46.76 87.49 -100.92
CA VAL A 8 47.08 86.67 -99.75
C VAL A 8 48.59 86.56 -99.54
N LYS A 9 49.38 86.47 -100.62
CA LYS A 9 50.84 86.48 -100.54
C LYS A 9 51.42 87.82 -100.07
N ALA A 10 50.81 88.94 -100.44
CA ALA A 10 51.25 90.28 -100.03
C ALA A 10 50.79 90.67 -98.61
N ASN A 11 49.66 90.15 -98.13
CA ASN A 11 49.05 90.51 -96.84
C ASN A 11 48.79 89.29 -95.94
N TYR A 12 49.78 88.41 -95.82
CA TYR A 12 49.67 87.14 -95.08
C TYR A 12 49.17 87.31 -93.64
N ASP A 13 49.68 88.30 -92.91
CA ASP A 13 49.31 88.57 -91.51
C ASP A 13 47.81 88.85 -91.35
N ARG A 14 47.23 89.65 -92.27
CA ARG A 14 45.78 89.94 -92.27
C ARG A 14 44.95 88.72 -92.64
N ALA A 15 45.43 87.89 -93.57
CA ALA A 15 44.75 86.64 -93.94
C ALA A 15 44.73 85.63 -92.77
N VAL A 16 45.80 85.54 -91.99
CA VAL A 16 45.88 84.71 -90.78
C VAL A 16 44.93 85.22 -89.70
N LEU A 17 44.88 86.53 -89.45
CA LEU A 17 43.96 87.12 -88.46
C LEU A 17 42.49 86.92 -88.85
N ILE A 18 42.14 87.06 -90.13
CA ILE A 18 40.79 86.79 -90.62
C ILE A 18 40.46 85.30 -90.46
N GLY A 19 41.40 84.40 -90.80
CA GLY A 19 41.24 82.96 -90.60
C GLY A 19 41.01 82.58 -89.14
N ALA A 20 41.80 83.15 -88.22
CA ALA A 20 41.66 82.95 -86.79
C ALA A 20 40.33 83.50 -86.26
N GLY A 21 39.89 84.67 -86.73
CA GLY A 21 38.60 85.26 -86.37
C GLY A 21 37.42 84.40 -86.82
N VAL A 22 37.45 83.89 -88.05
CA VAL A 22 36.42 82.96 -88.57
C VAL A 22 36.40 81.67 -87.75
N PHE A 23 37.57 81.13 -87.40
CA PHE A 23 37.67 79.91 -86.59
C PHE A 23 37.05 80.10 -85.19
N LEU A 24 37.37 81.19 -84.50
CA LEU A 24 36.80 81.50 -83.19
C LEU A 24 35.28 81.69 -83.26
N PHE A 25 34.78 82.31 -84.34
CA PHE A 25 33.34 82.48 -84.54
C PHE A 25 32.61 81.14 -84.71
N ILE A 26 33.20 80.19 -85.45
CA ILE A 26 32.66 78.83 -85.60
C ILE A 26 32.65 78.09 -84.26
N CYS A 27 33.72 78.19 -83.48
CA CYS A 27 33.78 77.59 -82.14
C CYS A 27 32.71 78.16 -81.20
N ALA A 28 32.46 79.47 -81.23
CA ALA A 28 31.43 80.11 -80.41
C ALA A 28 30.02 79.58 -80.73
N ILE A 29 29.71 79.40 -82.03
CA ILE A 29 28.43 78.82 -82.47
C ILE A 29 28.29 77.37 -82.00
N ALA A 30 29.35 76.58 -82.11
CA ALA A 30 29.35 75.17 -81.68
C ALA A 30 29.10 75.01 -80.17
N ILE A 31 29.71 75.87 -79.35
CA ILE A 31 29.51 75.89 -77.89
C ILE A 31 28.07 76.30 -77.54
N TRP A 32 27.51 77.27 -78.25
CA TRP A 32 26.12 77.67 -78.01
C TRP A 32 25.14 76.54 -78.33
N TRP A 33 25.33 75.83 -79.44
CA TRP A 33 24.49 74.68 -79.77
C TRP A 33 24.58 73.54 -78.76
N SER A 34 25.78 73.21 -78.27
CA SER A 34 25.92 72.15 -77.26
C SER A 34 25.27 72.51 -75.93
N ALA A 35 25.29 73.78 -75.53
CA ALA A 35 24.60 74.25 -74.32
C ALA A 35 23.07 74.12 -74.43
N ILE A 36 22.50 74.37 -75.61
CA ILE A 36 21.05 74.21 -75.86
C ILE A 36 20.65 72.73 -75.82
N GLU A 37 21.43 71.84 -76.46
CA GLU A 37 21.17 70.40 -76.43
C GLU A 37 21.25 69.81 -75.01
N PHE A 38 22.21 70.29 -74.20
CA PHE A 38 22.35 69.85 -72.82
C PHE A 38 21.12 70.19 -71.96
N GLY A 39 20.55 71.38 -72.13
CA GLY A 39 19.31 71.78 -71.46
C GLY A 39 18.12 70.86 -71.81
N ASN A 40 18.02 70.44 -73.08
CA ASN A 40 16.97 69.53 -73.53
C ASN A 40 17.15 68.09 -73.00
N ARG A 41 18.38 67.64 -72.78
CA ARG A 41 18.66 66.30 -72.22
C ARG A 41 18.46 66.19 -70.72
N LEU A 42 18.35 67.32 -70.02
CA LEU A 42 18.09 67.38 -68.58
C LEU A 42 16.60 67.33 -68.20
N VAL A 43 15.68 67.26 -69.17
CA VAL A 43 14.27 67.05 -68.87
C VAL A 43 14.08 65.64 -68.31
N ALA A 44 13.77 65.62 -67.02
CA ALA A 44 13.70 64.46 -66.16
C ALA A 44 12.92 63.29 -66.77
N GLN A 45 13.56 62.12 -66.78
CA GLN A 45 12.91 60.84 -66.97
C GLN A 45 11.88 60.66 -65.84
N GLN A 46 10.58 60.75 -66.16
CA GLN A 46 9.51 60.56 -65.17
C GLN A 46 9.66 59.17 -64.52
N SER A 47 9.81 59.13 -63.20
CA SER A 47 9.85 57.88 -62.46
C SER A 47 8.51 57.15 -62.55
N PRO A 48 8.49 55.82 -62.75
CA PRO A 48 7.24 55.07 -62.79
C PRO A 48 6.54 55.12 -61.42
N ARG A 49 5.20 55.25 -61.46
CA ARG A 49 4.35 55.32 -60.26
C ARG A 49 4.51 54.04 -59.42
N ALA A 50 4.90 54.19 -58.15
CA ALA A 50 5.05 53.07 -57.22
C ALA A 50 3.70 52.34 -57.02
N LYS A 51 3.70 51.01 -57.20
CA LYS A 51 2.56 50.15 -56.82
C LYS A 51 2.54 49.98 -55.31
N ALA A 52 1.39 50.16 -54.67
CA ALA A 52 1.21 49.92 -53.24
C ALA A 52 1.43 48.43 -52.92
N ALA A 53 2.28 48.14 -51.94
CA ALA A 53 2.53 46.78 -51.47
C ALA A 53 1.35 46.28 -50.64
N SER A 54 0.98 45.00 -50.81
CA SER A 54 -0.01 44.33 -49.98
C SER A 54 0.50 44.20 -48.53
N PRO A 55 -0.37 44.30 -47.51
CA PRO A 55 0.04 44.11 -46.12
C PRO A 55 0.52 42.67 -45.85
N PRO A 56 1.44 42.47 -44.89
CA PRO A 56 1.94 41.14 -44.55
C PRO A 56 0.84 40.25 -43.97
N ALA A 57 0.94 38.94 -44.20
CA ALA A 57 -0.01 37.96 -43.68
C ALA A 57 -0.02 37.98 -42.14
N VAL A 58 -1.23 38.01 -41.56
CA VAL A 58 -1.43 37.99 -40.10
C VAL A 58 -0.87 36.69 -39.52
N ALA A 59 -0.11 36.80 -38.43
CA ALA A 59 0.61 35.70 -37.79
C ALA A 59 -0.33 34.82 -36.96
N VAL A 60 -1.20 34.05 -37.63
CA VAL A 60 -2.14 33.10 -37.01
C VAL A 60 -1.43 32.09 -36.09
N GLU A 61 -0.17 31.78 -36.36
CA GLU A 61 0.64 30.87 -35.54
C GLU A 61 0.95 31.43 -34.14
N LEU A 62 1.04 32.76 -33.99
CA LEU A 62 1.27 33.38 -32.68
C LEU A 62 0.04 33.26 -31.78
N ASP A 63 -1.15 33.45 -32.34
CA ASP A 63 -2.41 33.34 -31.61
C ASP A 63 -2.66 31.90 -31.16
N GLN A 64 -2.36 30.92 -32.03
CA GLN A 64 -2.43 29.49 -31.69
C GLN A 64 -1.45 29.10 -30.58
N ALA A 65 -0.21 29.61 -30.62
CA ALA A 65 0.77 29.37 -29.58
C ALA A 65 0.35 29.99 -28.24
N ALA A 66 -0.26 31.18 -28.25
CA ALA A 66 -0.78 31.83 -27.06
C ALA A 66 -1.95 31.05 -26.43
N GLU A 67 -2.83 30.48 -27.25
CA GLU A 67 -3.95 29.64 -26.78
C GLU A 67 -3.45 28.33 -26.17
N GLN A 68 -2.44 27.70 -26.75
CA GLN A 68 -1.80 26.49 -26.19
C GLN A 68 -1.12 26.74 -24.83
N LEU A 69 -0.58 27.94 -24.60
CA LEU A 69 0.02 28.32 -23.32
C LEU A 69 -1.02 28.50 -22.19
N GLN A 70 -2.28 28.83 -22.52
CA GLN A 70 -3.35 28.95 -21.52
C GLN A 70 -3.81 27.59 -20.98
N HIS A 71 -3.55 26.51 -21.72
CA HIS A 71 -3.82 25.13 -21.30
C HIS A 71 -2.50 24.35 -21.20
N PRO A 72 -1.68 24.61 -20.16
CA PRO A 72 -0.41 23.92 -20.00
C PRO A 72 -0.65 22.40 -19.95
N ALA A 73 0.10 21.65 -20.76
CA ALA A 73 0.04 20.21 -20.77
C ALA A 73 0.33 19.68 -19.37
N GLN A 74 -0.68 19.12 -18.71
CA GLN A 74 -0.49 18.47 -17.43
C GLN A 74 0.26 17.16 -17.65
N TRP A 75 1.39 17.01 -16.97
CA TRP A 75 2.13 15.76 -16.92
C TRP A 75 1.24 14.69 -16.29
N LYS A 76 0.70 13.80 -17.13
CA LYS A 76 0.04 12.59 -16.65
C LYS A 76 1.15 11.62 -16.27
N SER A 77 1.31 11.33 -14.98
CA SER A 77 2.19 10.25 -14.55
C SER A 77 1.65 8.94 -15.11
N SER A 78 2.33 8.38 -16.13
CA SER A 78 2.13 6.98 -16.47
C SER A 78 2.68 6.13 -15.34
N SER A 79 2.04 5.01 -15.03
CA SER A 79 2.58 3.95 -14.15
C SER A 79 3.92 3.35 -14.65
N ARG A 80 4.36 3.74 -15.86
CA ARG A 80 5.71 3.48 -16.36
C ARG A 80 6.65 4.55 -15.81
N SER A 81 7.73 4.13 -15.16
CA SER A 81 8.82 5.02 -14.79
C SER A 81 9.20 5.86 -16.01
N GLY A 82 9.20 7.19 -15.84
CA GLY A 82 9.49 8.11 -16.94
C GLY A 82 10.86 7.84 -17.54
N LEU A 83 11.13 8.35 -18.74
CA LEU A 83 12.42 8.17 -19.46
C LEU A 83 13.66 8.51 -18.59
N PHE A 84 13.48 9.32 -17.54
CA PHE A 84 14.53 9.76 -16.62
C PHE A 84 14.38 9.23 -15.18
N VAL A 85 13.41 8.37 -14.93
CA VAL A 85 13.26 7.67 -13.65
C VAL A 85 13.72 6.24 -13.88
N PRO A 86 14.91 5.84 -13.37
CA PRO A 86 15.35 4.47 -13.51
C PRO A 86 14.34 3.53 -12.84
N GLU A 87 14.02 2.40 -13.50
CA GLU A 87 13.28 1.33 -12.84
C GLU A 87 14.14 0.82 -11.66
N LYS A 88 13.51 0.55 -10.51
CA LYS A 88 14.22 -0.11 -9.41
C LYS A 88 14.55 -1.54 -9.85
N HIS A 89 15.83 -1.88 -9.80
CA HIS A 89 16.35 -3.22 -10.11
C HIS A 89 16.80 -3.89 -8.82
N PHE A 90 16.54 -5.18 -8.70
CA PHE A 90 16.89 -6.02 -7.57
C PHE A 90 17.58 -7.28 -8.09
N ILE A 91 18.25 -8.02 -7.21
CA ILE A 91 18.75 -9.35 -7.55
C ILE A 91 17.66 -10.34 -7.13
N GLY A 92 17.10 -11.07 -8.09
CA GLY A 92 16.13 -12.12 -7.82
C GLY A 92 16.77 -13.28 -7.07
N ALA A 93 15.94 -14.18 -6.51
CA ALA A 93 16.41 -15.39 -5.84
C ALA A 93 17.25 -16.31 -6.75
N ASP A 94 17.14 -16.15 -8.07
CA ASP A 94 17.92 -16.82 -9.11
C ASP A 94 19.28 -16.15 -9.40
N GLY A 95 19.60 -15.04 -8.72
CA GLY A 95 20.83 -14.28 -8.92
C GLY A 95 20.81 -13.38 -10.16
N LEU A 96 19.66 -13.24 -10.83
CA LEU A 96 19.51 -12.40 -12.02
C LEU A 96 18.93 -11.03 -11.68
N PRO A 97 19.21 -9.98 -12.48
CA PRO A 97 18.56 -8.69 -12.30
C PRO A 97 17.06 -8.79 -12.58
N ALA A 98 16.28 -8.49 -11.57
CA ALA A 98 14.82 -8.46 -11.55
C ALA A 98 14.33 -7.01 -11.39
N THR A 99 13.11 -6.75 -11.85
CA THR A 99 12.38 -5.49 -11.66
C THR A 99 11.07 -5.78 -10.92
N LEU A 100 10.44 -4.76 -10.34
CA LEU A 100 9.15 -4.94 -9.66
C LEU A 100 8.03 -5.51 -10.55
N LYS A 101 8.20 -5.48 -11.89
CA LYS A 101 7.19 -5.90 -12.86
C LYS A 101 7.31 -7.37 -13.28
N ASN A 102 8.52 -7.94 -13.26
CA ASN A 102 8.75 -9.30 -13.77
C ASN A 102 8.89 -10.34 -12.66
N THR A 103 9.31 -9.93 -11.46
CA THR A 103 9.61 -10.85 -10.36
C THR A 103 9.01 -10.32 -9.07
N GLN A 104 8.31 -11.18 -8.36
CA GLN A 104 7.91 -10.92 -6.98
C GLN A 104 9.16 -11.02 -6.10
N VAL A 105 9.56 -9.90 -5.49
CA VAL A 105 10.82 -9.83 -4.72
C VAL A 105 10.70 -10.64 -3.44
N HIS A 106 9.56 -10.51 -2.75
CA HIS A 106 9.27 -11.15 -1.46
C HIS A 106 7.99 -12.00 -1.51
N PRO A 107 8.02 -13.21 -2.10
CA PRO A 107 6.87 -14.12 -2.03
C PRO A 107 6.57 -14.49 -0.57
N PRO A 108 5.29 -14.57 -0.15
CA PRO A 108 4.05 -14.51 -0.94
C PRO A 108 3.46 -13.11 -1.16
N VAL A 109 4.08 -12.04 -0.63
CA VAL A 109 3.53 -10.68 -0.62
C VAL A 109 3.75 -9.95 -1.96
N PRO A 110 2.71 -9.41 -2.62
CA PRO A 110 2.87 -8.72 -3.90
C PRO A 110 3.67 -7.42 -3.78
N ASN A 111 4.49 -7.14 -4.79
CA ASN A 111 5.30 -5.91 -4.86
C ASN A 111 4.46 -4.61 -4.74
N GLU A 112 3.24 -4.62 -5.28
CA GLU A 112 2.31 -3.48 -5.19
C GLU A 112 1.94 -3.12 -3.74
N TRP A 113 1.91 -4.11 -2.84
CA TRP A 113 1.63 -3.88 -1.42
C TRP A 113 2.79 -3.10 -0.77
N PHE A 114 4.03 -3.51 -1.02
CA PHE A 114 5.21 -2.75 -0.56
C PHE A 114 5.24 -1.32 -1.14
N GLU A 115 4.89 -1.14 -2.42
CA GLU A 115 4.83 0.20 -3.02
C GLU A 115 3.71 1.07 -2.42
N LYS A 116 2.55 0.47 -2.13
CA LYS A 116 1.40 1.17 -1.52
C LYS A 116 1.74 1.72 -0.14
N TYR A 117 2.44 0.93 0.69
CA TYR A 117 2.81 1.32 2.05
C TYR A 117 4.21 1.94 2.16
N GLY A 118 4.94 2.07 1.05
CA GLY A 118 6.26 2.69 1.02
C GLY A 118 7.32 1.90 1.79
N LEU A 119 7.15 0.58 1.90
CA LEU A 119 8.07 -0.31 2.60
C LEU A 119 9.38 -0.53 1.82
N PRO A 120 10.50 -0.76 2.50
CA PRO A 120 11.80 -0.98 1.86
C PRO A 120 11.87 -2.36 1.20
N ILE A 121 11.26 -2.50 0.02
CA ILE A 121 11.25 -3.76 -0.75
C ILE A 121 12.66 -4.26 -1.12
N GLU A 122 13.64 -3.37 -1.16
CA GLU A 122 15.05 -3.70 -1.39
C GLU A 122 15.68 -4.57 -0.31
N ASP A 123 15.16 -4.55 0.92
CA ASP A 123 15.75 -5.28 2.04
C ASP A 123 15.35 -6.75 1.97
N ALA A 124 16.32 -7.64 2.21
CA ALA A 124 16.09 -9.09 2.15
C ALA A 124 15.15 -9.58 3.28
N ASP A 125 15.14 -8.87 4.41
CA ASP A 125 14.33 -9.14 5.60
C ASP A 125 13.07 -8.26 5.65
N ALA A 126 12.67 -7.62 4.54
CA ALA A 126 11.52 -6.72 4.49
C ALA A 126 10.20 -7.36 4.99
N LEU A 127 10.06 -8.70 4.93
CA LEU A 127 8.90 -9.41 5.47
C LEU A 127 8.92 -9.54 7.01
N ASP A 128 10.10 -9.56 7.60
CA ASP A 128 10.31 -9.72 9.05
C ASP A 128 10.45 -8.37 9.77
N GLN A 129 10.53 -7.28 9.01
CA GLN A 129 10.58 -5.92 9.56
C GLN A 129 9.21 -5.51 10.13
N ASP A 130 9.30 -4.65 11.16
CA ASP A 130 8.19 -4.03 11.89
C ASP A 130 8.41 -2.50 11.87
N PRO A 131 7.86 -1.78 10.86
CA PRO A 131 8.11 -0.35 10.67
C PRO A 131 7.51 0.53 11.78
N ASP A 132 6.35 0.16 12.32
CA ASP A 132 5.61 0.95 13.30
C ASP A 132 5.85 0.53 14.76
N ASN A 133 6.66 -0.52 14.95
CA ASN A 133 7.09 -1.07 16.23
C ASN A 133 5.90 -1.45 17.12
N ASP A 134 4.93 -2.12 16.52
CA ASP A 134 3.75 -2.64 17.20
C ASP A 134 3.88 -4.12 17.61
N GLY A 135 4.94 -4.81 17.16
CA GLY A 135 5.25 -6.21 17.44
C GLY A 135 4.70 -7.22 16.41
N PHE A 136 4.12 -6.74 15.31
CA PHE A 136 3.73 -7.54 14.15
C PHE A 136 4.72 -7.33 13.00
N THR A 137 4.94 -8.40 12.23
CA THR A 137 5.80 -8.31 11.05
C THR A 137 4.96 -7.94 9.85
N ASN A 138 5.58 -7.35 8.84
CA ASN A 138 4.93 -7.04 7.57
C ASN A 138 4.19 -8.26 6.96
N LEU A 139 4.73 -9.47 7.14
CA LEU A 139 4.09 -10.71 6.67
C LEU A 139 2.78 -11.01 7.44
N ASP A 140 2.78 -10.85 8.76
CA ASP A 140 1.60 -11.11 9.59
C ASP A 140 0.48 -10.10 9.29
N GLU A 141 0.84 -8.83 9.12
CA GLU A 141 -0.10 -7.77 8.76
C GLU A 141 -0.66 -7.94 7.35
N TRP A 142 0.17 -8.38 6.40
CA TRP A 142 -0.30 -8.70 5.05
C TRP A 142 -1.32 -9.85 5.07
N GLN A 143 -1.09 -10.90 5.88
CA GLN A 143 -2.04 -12.01 6.02
C GLN A 143 -3.36 -11.57 6.65
N ALA A 144 -3.30 -10.63 7.59
CA ALA A 144 -4.48 -10.08 8.25
C ALA A 144 -5.18 -8.96 7.46
N GLY A 145 -4.53 -8.42 6.41
CA GLY A 145 -5.04 -7.27 5.66
C GLY A 145 -4.95 -5.94 6.41
N ALA A 146 -3.97 -5.84 7.31
CA ALA A 146 -3.66 -4.68 8.13
C ALA A 146 -2.69 -3.71 7.41
N ASP A 147 -2.55 -2.49 7.95
CA ASP A 147 -1.73 -1.43 7.37
C ASP A 147 -0.37 -1.37 8.11
N PRO A 148 0.75 -1.78 7.49
CA PRO A 148 2.07 -1.98 8.13
C PRO A 148 2.82 -0.70 8.53
N THR A 149 2.10 0.41 8.53
CA THR A 149 2.64 1.74 8.84
C THR A 149 1.80 2.46 9.89
N ASP A 150 0.64 1.91 10.24
CA ASP A 150 -0.23 2.45 11.27
C ASP A 150 -0.31 1.48 12.43
N LYS A 151 0.29 1.90 13.53
CA LYS A 151 0.33 1.17 14.81
C LYS A 151 -1.04 0.78 15.36
N ASN A 152 -2.14 1.40 14.90
CA ASN A 152 -3.50 1.02 15.35
C ASN A 152 -4.17 0.00 14.42
N SER A 153 -3.61 -0.23 13.23
CA SER A 153 -4.16 -1.12 12.22
C SER A 153 -3.45 -2.48 12.28
N HIS A 154 -3.56 -3.16 13.41
CA HIS A 154 -2.91 -4.43 13.66
C HIS A 154 -3.90 -5.59 13.87
N PRO A 155 -3.47 -6.85 13.68
CA PRO A 155 -4.26 -8.01 14.07
C PRO A 155 -4.43 -8.11 15.59
N ASP A 156 -5.40 -8.88 16.07
CA ASP A 156 -5.54 -9.14 17.50
C ASP A 156 -4.25 -9.78 18.08
N TYR A 157 -3.82 -9.30 19.25
CA TYR A 157 -2.64 -9.82 19.96
C TYR A 157 -2.75 -11.33 20.28
N THR A 158 -3.96 -11.88 20.34
CA THR A 158 -4.17 -13.32 20.48
C THR A 158 -3.59 -14.14 19.33
N THR A 159 -3.38 -13.54 18.15
CA THR A 159 -2.74 -14.21 17.00
C THR A 159 -1.27 -14.57 17.27
N LYS A 160 -0.60 -13.82 18.15
CA LYS A 160 0.78 -14.07 18.60
C LYS A 160 0.86 -15.05 19.77
N LEU A 161 -0.28 -15.55 20.23
CA LEU A 161 -0.36 -16.56 21.28
C LEU A 161 -0.42 -17.94 20.63
N HIS A 162 0.52 -18.80 20.98
CA HIS A 162 0.56 -20.17 20.48
C HIS A 162 0.63 -21.18 21.62
N LEU A 163 0.12 -22.36 21.36
CA LEU A 163 0.20 -23.49 22.28
C LEU A 163 1.60 -24.11 22.24
N VAL A 164 2.20 -24.36 23.41
CA VAL A 164 3.45 -25.14 23.55
C VAL A 164 3.13 -26.56 23.99
N SER A 165 2.30 -26.69 25.02
CA SER A 165 1.85 -27.97 25.55
C SER A 165 0.51 -27.81 26.23
N ALA A 166 -0.40 -28.77 26.02
CA ALA A 166 -1.63 -28.91 26.77
C ALA A 166 -1.60 -30.25 27.51
N THR A 167 -1.78 -30.21 28.83
CA THR A 167 -1.99 -31.40 29.66
C THR A 167 -3.43 -31.40 30.10
N GLU A 168 -4.26 -32.13 29.35
CA GLU A 168 -5.66 -32.36 29.71
C GLU A 168 -5.74 -33.44 30.78
N GLU A 169 -6.28 -33.10 31.93
CA GLU A 169 -6.56 -34.06 33.00
C GLU A 169 -8.07 -34.32 33.07
N PRO A 170 -8.53 -35.58 32.88
CA PRO A 170 -9.94 -35.88 33.03
C PRO A 170 -10.34 -35.76 34.50
N PHE A 171 -11.50 -35.19 34.76
CA PHE A 171 -12.09 -35.20 36.08
C PHE A 171 -12.44 -36.64 36.46
N ALA A 172 -11.97 -37.09 37.63
CA ALA A 172 -12.04 -38.48 38.04
C ALA A 172 -13.47 -39.04 38.15
N TYR A 173 -14.48 -38.17 38.23
CA TYR A 173 -15.88 -38.53 38.38
C TYR A 173 -16.73 -38.14 37.16
N ILE A 174 -17.72 -38.97 36.85
CA ILE A 174 -18.67 -38.79 35.75
C ILE A 174 -20.10 -38.77 36.28
N PHE A 175 -20.94 -37.90 35.69
CA PHE A 175 -22.37 -37.88 35.96
C PHE A 175 -23.06 -39.00 35.17
N ALA A 176 -23.26 -40.15 35.81
CA ALA A 176 -23.70 -41.38 35.15
C ALA A 176 -25.23 -41.46 34.98
N SER A 177 -25.99 -41.09 36.01
CA SER A 177 -27.46 -41.27 35.98
C SER A 177 -28.20 -40.28 36.87
N ARG A 178 -29.50 -40.09 36.60
CA ARG A 178 -30.38 -39.27 37.43
C ARG A 178 -31.62 -40.06 37.79
N ILE A 179 -31.98 -40.08 39.07
CA ILE A 179 -33.18 -40.73 39.61
C ILE A 179 -33.89 -39.71 40.50
N GLY A 180 -34.93 -39.06 39.96
CA GLY A 180 -35.60 -37.95 40.63
C GLY A 180 -34.65 -36.79 40.92
N ASP A 181 -34.48 -36.47 42.20
CA ASP A 181 -33.58 -35.42 42.69
C ASP A 181 -32.19 -35.94 43.11
N THR A 182 -31.90 -37.20 42.78
CA THR A 182 -30.62 -37.82 43.12
C THR A 182 -29.80 -38.06 41.86
N PHE A 183 -28.53 -37.68 41.91
CA PHE A 183 -27.55 -37.80 40.84
C PHE A 183 -26.59 -38.93 41.17
N GLY A 184 -26.50 -39.90 40.28
CA GLY A 184 -25.53 -40.99 40.33
C GLY A 184 -24.19 -40.51 39.77
N ILE A 185 -23.22 -40.34 40.64
CA ILE A 185 -21.83 -39.99 40.34
C ILE A 185 -20.99 -41.26 40.42
N ASN A 186 -20.17 -41.51 39.42
CA ASN A 186 -19.29 -42.67 39.38
C ASN A 186 -17.85 -42.26 39.07
N THR A 187 -16.86 -43.08 39.37
CA THR A 187 -15.50 -42.84 38.87
C THR A 187 -15.41 -43.22 37.39
N ILE A 188 -14.52 -42.55 36.64
CA ILE A 188 -14.32 -42.83 35.20
C ILE A 188 -13.83 -44.26 34.93
N ASP A 189 -13.10 -44.84 35.88
CA ASP A 189 -12.52 -46.18 35.84
C ASP A 189 -13.46 -47.26 36.42
N LEU A 190 -14.63 -46.86 36.96
CA LEU A 190 -15.58 -47.72 37.66
C LEU A 190 -14.97 -48.47 38.86
N SER A 191 -13.88 -47.95 39.45
CA SER A 191 -13.23 -48.55 40.62
C SER A 191 -14.06 -48.42 41.89
N GLU A 192 -14.86 -47.37 42.02
CA GLU A 192 -15.73 -47.12 43.15
C GLU A 192 -17.21 -47.43 42.84
N PRO A 193 -18.02 -47.80 43.84
CA PRO A 193 -19.46 -47.93 43.66
C PRO A 193 -20.10 -46.56 43.38
N THR A 194 -21.15 -46.56 42.55
CA THR A 194 -21.89 -45.34 42.21
C THR A 194 -22.43 -44.66 43.47
N GLN A 195 -22.11 -43.38 43.60
CA GLN A 195 -22.56 -42.52 44.69
C GLN A 195 -23.83 -41.79 44.25
N PHE A 196 -24.89 -41.90 45.04
CA PHE A 196 -26.16 -41.22 44.79
C PHE A 196 -26.26 -40.00 45.69
N LEU A 197 -26.10 -38.80 45.12
CA LEU A 197 -25.97 -37.53 45.82
C LEU A 197 -27.04 -36.53 45.38
N LYS A 198 -27.39 -35.57 46.23
CA LYS A 198 -28.36 -34.50 45.92
C LYS A 198 -27.65 -33.14 45.79
N VAL A 199 -28.36 -32.14 45.28
CA VAL A 199 -27.87 -30.75 45.33
C VAL A 199 -27.61 -30.37 46.78
N GLY A 200 -26.41 -29.88 47.07
CA GLY A 200 -25.95 -29.58 48.42
C GLY A 200 -25.00 -30.61 49.03
N ASP A 201 -24.91 -31.82 48.47
CA ASP A 201 -24.03 -32.88 48.98
C ASP A 201 -22.62 -32.78 48.38
N VAL A 202 -21.64 -33.34 49.09
CA VAL A 202 -20.23 -33.43 48.68
C VAL A 202 -19.93 -34.82 48.11
N ILE A 203 -19.18 -34.89 47.01
CA ILE A 203 -18.73 -36.15 46.41
C ILE A 203 -17.68 -36.78 47.32
N ARG A 204 -17.92 -38.01 47.79
CA ARG A 204 -16.99 -38.69 48.69
C ARG A 204 -15.68 -38.97 47.96
N GLY A 205 -14.57 -38.67 48.64
CA GLY A 205 -13.23 -38.74 48.05
C GLY A 205 -12.72 -37.40 47.50
N THR A 206 -13.57 -36.37 47.48
CA THR A 206 -13.21 -35.03 47.01
C THR A 206 -13.83 -33.93 47.89
N ASP A 207 -13.40 -32.69 47.66
CA ASP A 207 -13.98 -31.50 48.28
C ASP A 207 -14.96 -30.76 47.33
N PHE A 208 -15.48 -31.45 46.30
CA PHE A 208 -16.45 -30.89 45.37
C PHE A 208 -17.89 -31.10 45.86
N LYS A 209 -18.62 -30.00 45.99
CA LYS A 209 -20.03 -29.96 46.38
C LYS A 209 -20.91 -29.73 45.15
N ILE A 210 -22.03 -30.44 45.05
CA ILE A 210 -23.03 -30.19 44.01
C ILE A 210 -23.76 -28.89 44.34
N VAL A 211 -23.66 -27.88 43.47
CA VAL A 211 -24.27 -26.57 43.68
C VAL A 211 -25.54 -26.37 42.87
N GLU A 212 -25.55 -26.83 41.63
CA GLU A 212 -26.67 -26.60 40.73
C GLU A 212 -26.82 -27.75 39.73
N PHE A 213 -28.06 -27.95 39.29
CA PHE A 213 -28.38 -28.88 38.22
C PHE A 213 -29.19 -28.15 37.15
N ILE A 214 -28.68 -28.17 35.93
CA ILE A 214 -29.28 -27.50 34.78
C ILE A 214 -29.83 -28.57 33.84
N PRO A 215 -31.17 -28.75 33.78
CA PRO A 215 -31.76 -29.72 32.87
C PRO A 215 -31.59 -29.24 31.42
N LYS A 216 -30.92 -30.05 30.60
CA LYS A 216 -30.66 -29.72 29.20
C LYS A 216 -30.91 -30.94 28.33
N ARG A 217 -31.49 -30.68 27.15
CA ARG A 217 -31.76 -31.71 26.14
C ARG A 217 -31.28 -31.21 24.81
N GLU A 218 -30.55 -32.06 24.12
CA GLU A 218 -29.96 -31.73 22.82
C GLU A 218 -30.33 -32.83 21.84
N ARG A 219 -30.60 -32.41 20.60
CA ARG A 219 -30.96 -33.33 19.53
C ARG A 219 -29.68 -33.86 18.91
N ASN A 220 -29.42 -35.15 19.07
CA ASN A 220 -28.22 -35.75 18.52
C ASN A 220 -28.30 -35.88 16.98
N GLN A 221 -27.18 -36.30 16.37
CA GLN A 221 -27.05 -36.55 14.93
C GLN A 221 -28.07 -37.53 14.34
N TYR A 222 -28.70 -38.36 15.17
CA TYR A 222 -29.73 -39.33 14.79
C TYR A 222 -31.16 -38.82 15.01
N GLY A 223 -31.31 -37.55 15.41
CA GLY A 223 -32.60 -36.91 15.63
C GLY A 223 -33.28 -37.27 16.95
N ILE A 224 -32.60 -37.97 17.85
CA ILE A 224 -33.08 -38.36 19.18
C ILE A 224 -32.72 -37.25 20.18
N ASN A 225 -33.67 -36.89 21.05
CA ASN A 225 -33.40 -35.96 22.15
C ASN A 225 -32.63 -36.69 23.25
N GLU A 226 -31.34 -36.40 23.35
CA GLU A 226 -30.46 -36.92 24.38
C GLU A 226 -30.50 -36.01 25.60
N ASP A 227 -30.45 -36.63 26.78
CA ASP A 227 -30.38 -35.91 28.05
C ASP A 227 -28.93 -35.51 28.31
N VAL A 228 -28.60 -34.26 27.99
CA VAL A 228 -27.27 -33.65 28.20
C VAL A 228 -27.30 -32.71 29.40
N SER A 229 -28.11 -33.04 30.41
CA SER A 229 -28.19 -32.23 31.61
C SER A 229 -26.83 -32.02 32.26
N GLU A 230 -26.62 -30.80 32.73
CA GLU A 230 -25.37 -30.32 33.30
C GLU A 230 -25.48 -30.31 34.83
N LEU A 231 -24.48 -30.87 35.51
CA LEU A 231 -24.38 -30.86 36.96
C LEU A 231 -23.17 -30.01 37.35
N VAL A 232 -23.41 -28.88 38.00
CA VAL A 232 -22.37 -27.94 38.40
C VAL A 232 -21.88 -28.30 39.80
N LEU A 233 -20.57 -28.52 39.90
CA LEU A 233 -19.84 -28.79 41.11
C LEU A 233 -19.00 -27.58 41.48
N GLU A 234 -18.82 -27.34 42.78
CA GLU A 234 -17.94 -26.29 43.29
C GLU A 234 -17.00 -26.85 44.36
N HIS A 235 -15.72 -26.58 44.25
CA HIS A 235 -14.72 -26.94 45.24
C HIS A 235 -14.83 -26.05 46.47
N GLN A 236 -14.95 -26.64 47.67
CA GLN A 236 -15.24 -25.87 48.89
C GLN A 236 -14.15 -24.89 49.31
N ALA A 237 -12.88 -25.17 49.02
CA ALA A 237 -11.76 -24.33 49.46
C ALA A 237 -11.29 -23.32 48.40
N THR A 238 -11.41 -23.66 47.12
CA THR A 238 -10.89 -22.83 46.01
C THR A 238 -12.00 -22.16 45.21
N HIS A 239 -13.27 -22.51 45.47
CA HIS A 239 -14.43 -22.08 44.70
C HIS A 239 -14.33 -22.40 43.19
N ALA A 240 -13.46 -23.34 42.81
CA ALA A 240 -13.33 -23.79 41.43
C ALA A 240 -14.58 -24.57 41.01
N GLN A 241 -15.14 -24.25 39.85
CA GLN A 241 -16.36 -24.86 39.34
C GLN A 241 -16.04 -25.94 38.29
N VAL A 242 -16.81 -27.03 38.29
CA VAL A 242 -16.73 -28.10 37.28
C VAL A 242 -18.13 -28.47 36.85
N THR A 243 -18.38 -28.42 35.54
CA THR A 243 -19.67 -28.83 34.98
C THR A 243 -19.57 -30.24 34.42
N LEU A 244 -20.29 -31.18 35.02
CA LEU A 244 -20.41 -32.55 34.52
C LEU A 244 -21.63 -32.65 33.60
N VAL A 245 -21.38 -32.91 32.31
CA VAL A 245 -22.45 -33.27 31.37
C VAL A 245 -22.77 -34.75 31.54
N LYS A 246 -24.06 -35.09 31.60
CA LYS A 246 -24.50 -36.48 31.76
C LYS A 246 -23.85 -37.40 30.71
N GLY A 247 -23.18 -38.45 31.19
CA GLY A 247 -22.54 -39.46 30.37
C GLY A 247 -21.27 -39.03 29.65
N LYS A 248 -20.77 -37.80 29.86
CA LYS A 248 -19.50 -37.31 29.29
C LYS A 248 -18.47 -37.08 30.39
N VAL A 249 -17.20 -37.36 30.06
CA VAL A 249 -16.07 -37.03 30.93
C VAL A 249 -15.85 -35.52 30.87
N ALA A 250 -15.78 -34.88 32.03
CA ALA A 250 -15.46 -33.47 32.12
C ALA A 250 -13.95 -33.27 32.31
N THR A 251 -13.42 -32.16 31.82
CA THR A 251 -12.01 -31.80 32.01
C THR A 251 -11.81 -31.13 33.37
N SER A 252 -10.81 -31.60 34.13
CA SER A 252 -10.48 -31.16 35.49
C SER A 252 -10.00 -29.70 35.52
N PRO A 253 -10.30 -28.92 36.59
CA PRO A 253 -9.71 -27.61 36.84
C PRO A 253 -8.18 -27.65 37.00
N GLN A 254 -7.62 -28.83 37.25
CA GLN A 254 -6.17 -29.03 37.33
C GLN A 254 -5.51 -29.12 35.96
N SER A 255 -6.29 -29.18 34.87
CA SER A 255 -5.74 -29.17 33.52
C SER A 255 -4.96 -27.88 33.26
N VAL A 256 -3.82 -28.03 32.61
CA VAL A 256 -2.84 -26.97 32.44
C VAL A 256 -2.50 -26.79 30.97
N VAL A 257 -2.39 -25.53 30.57
CA VAL A 257 -1.89 -25.14 29.25
C VAL A 257 -0.66 -24.25 29.42
N THR A 258 0.39 -24.58 28.69
CA THR A 258 1.56 -23.72 28.51
C THR A 258 1.42 -22.98 27.19
N PHE A 259 1.32 -21.66 27.27
CA PHE A 259 1.32 -20.78 26.11
C PHE A 259 2.70 -20.19 25.88
N VAL A 260 3.02 -19.94 24.62
CA VAL A 260 4.10 -19.05 24.21
C VAL A 260 3.50 -17.83 23.54
N TYR A 261 3.90 -16.66 24.02
CA TYR A 261 3.54 -15.38 23.45
C TYR A 261 4.78 -14.81 22.76
N THR A 262 4.68 -14.52 21.48
CA THR A 262 5.83 -14.11 20.64
C THR A 262 5.94 -12.60 20.47
N TRP A 263 5.00 -11.83 21.00
CA TRP A 263 5.00 -10.37 20.95
C TRP A 263 6.10 -9.77 21.86
N GLY A 264 6.97 -8.95 21.29
CA GLY A 264 8.10 -8.34 22.01
C GLY A 264 9.17 -9.33 22.48
N GLY A 265 9.14 -10.56 21.98
CA GLY A 265 10.02 -11.67 22.35
C GLY A 265 9.26 -12.93 22.74
N ARG A 266 9.99 -14.03 22.93
CA ARG A 266 9.40 -15.31 23.34
C ARG A 266 9.17 -15.33 24.85
N GLN A 267 7.92 -15.26 25.28
CA GLN A 267 7.51 -15.37 26.68
C GLN A 267 6.63 -16.60 26.87
N GLU A 268 7.04 -17.49 27.78
CA GLU A 268 6.28 -18.70 28.09
C GLU A 268 5.62 -18.55 29.46
N PHE A 269 4.34 -18.93 29.55
CA PHE A 269 3.61 -18.91 30.81
C PHE A 269 2.56 -20.03 30.86
N GLU A 270 2.27 -20.45 32.09
CA GLU A 270 1.36 -21.55 32.38
C GLU A 270 0.01 -21.00 32.87
N VAL A 271 -1.08 -21.50 32.31
CA VAL A 271 -2.46 -21.13 32.65
C VAL A 271 -3.26 -22.37 32.96
N ARG A 272 -3.92 -22.39 34.12
CA ARG A 272 -4.84 -23.46 34.49
C ARG A 272 -6.22 -23.24 33.91
N LYS A 273 -6.99 -24.33 33.76
CA LYS A 273 -8.40 -24.22 33.36
C LYS A 273 -9.16 -23.29 34.32
N ASP A 274 -10.01 -22.44 33.75
CA ASP A 274 -10.77 -21.37 34.40
C ASP A 274 -9.93 -20.20 34.99
N GLN A 275 -8.61 -20.21 34.81
CA GLN A 275 -7.77 -19.09 35.23
C GLN A 275 -7.86 -17.93 34.24
N GLU A 276 -7.92 -16.72 34.79
CA GLU A 276 -7.83 -15.47 34.03
C GLU A 276 -6.37 -15.03 33.87
N PHE A 277 -6.04 -14.52 32.68
CA PHE A 277 -4.75 -13.91 32.38
C PHE A 277 -4.94 -12.74 31.42
N SER A 278 -3.92 -11.90 31.29
CA SER A 278 -3.92 -10.74 30.38
C SER A 278 -2.70 -10.80 29.47
N LEU A 279 -2.82 -10.21 28.28
CA LEU A 279 -1.72 -10.14 27.31
C LEU A 279 -1.24 -8.69 27.22
N LYS A 280 0.07 -8.47 27.25
CA LYS A 280 0.65 -7.14 26.98
C LYS A 280 0.60 -6.88 25.47
N PRO A 281 0.33 -5.66 25.01
CA PRO A 281 0.20 -4.42 25.78
C PRO A 281 -1.20 -4.18 26.38
N GLU A 282 -2.20 -4.97 26.00
CA GLU A 282 -3.61 -4.82 26.42
C GLU A 282 -3.90 -5.47 27.78
N GLU A 283 -3.28 -4.97 28.85
CA GLU A 283 -3.51 -5.51 30.21
C GLU A 283 -4.96 -5.32 30.71
N GLU A 284 -5.71 -4.40 30.11
CA GLU A 284 -7.13 -4.17 30.42
C GLU A 284 -8.04 -5.32 29.94
N ILE A 285 -7.61 -6.08 28.94
CA ILE A 285 -8.34 -7.22 28.41
C ILE A 285 -7.92 -8.48 29.14
N LYS A 286 -8.87 -9.08 29.87
CA LYS A 286 -8.66 -10.37 30.52
C LYS A 286 -9.23 -11.48 29.66
N TYR A 287 -8.41 -12.50 29.45
CA TYR A 287 -8.77 -13.76 28.82
C TYR A 287 -8.91 -14.84 29.88
N LYS A 288 -9.88 -15.73 29.68
CA LYS A 288 -10.11 -16.88 30.55
C LYS A 288 -9.94 -18.16 29.74
N LEU A 289 -9.17 -19.12 30.25
CA LEU A 289 -9.05 -20.45 29.64
C LEU A 289 -10.29 -21.28 29.97
N VAL A 290 -11.08 -21.63 28.96
CA VAL A 290 -12.37 -22.33 29.14
C VAL A 290 -12.24 -23.82 28.85
N ASP A 291 -11.51 -24.18 27.79
CA ASP A 291 -11.34 -25.58 27.39
C ASP A 291 -9.88 -25.90 27.08
N VAL A 292 -9.51 -27.13 27.40
CA VAL A 292 -8.15 -27.65 27.23
C VAL A 292 -8.25 -28.99 26.51
N GLN A 293 -7.71 -29.06 25.30
CA GLN A 293 -7.61 -30.27 24.51
C GLN A 293 -6.12 -30.54 24.23
N PRO A 294 -5.72 -31.78 23.89
CA PRO A 294 -4.32 -32.12 23.66
C PRO A 294 -3.67 -31.34 22.50
N ASP A 295 -4.49 -30.91 21.53
CA ASP A 295 -4.06 -30.23 20.30
C ASP A 295 -4.43 -28.74 20.22
N LYS A 296 -5.34 -28.28 21.10
CA LYS A 296 -5.82 -26.90 21.12
C LYS A 296 -6.30 -26.46 22.49
N ALA A 297 -6.25 -25.15 22.73
CA ALA A 297 -6.81 -24.51 23.90
C ALA A 297 -7.87 -23.48 23.47
N VAL A 298 -8.95 -23.37 24.22
CA VAL A 298 -10.02 -22.40 23.93
C VAL A 298 -10.02 -21.33 25.03
N ILE A 299 -9.78 -20.08 24.63
CA ILE A 299 -9.81 -18.92 25.50
C ILE A 299 -11.01 -18.04 25.16
N VAL A 300 -11.51 -17.31 26.15
CA VAL A 300 -12.64 -16.38 25.99
C VAL A 300 -12.25 -15.02 26.56
N ASN A 301 -12.58 -13.96 25.84
CA ASN A 301 -12.43 -12.59 26.33
C ASN A 301 -13.54 -12.30 27.36
N THR A 302 -13.16 -11.89 28.58
CA THR A 302 -14.11 -11.58 29.67
C THR A 302 -15.09 -10.45 29.33
N GLN A 303 -14.71 -9.52 28.44
CA GLN A 303 -15.57 -8.42 27.97
C GLN A 303 -16.52 -8.86 26.84
N LYS A 304 -16.17 -9.91 26.09
CA LYS A 304 -16.94 -10.47 24.98
C LYS A 304 -17.01 -11.99 25.10
N PRO A 305 -17.81 -12.52 26.05
CA PRO A 305 -17.84 -13.94 26.35
C PRO A 305 -18.40 -14.81 25.21
N ASP A 306 -19.14 -14.21 24.27
CA ASP A 306 -19.82 -14.92 23.18
C ASP A 306 -18.90 -15.30 22.00
N ALA A 307 -17.62 -14.91 22.04
CA ALA A 307 -16.64 -15.18 20.99
C ALA A 307 -15.45 -15.99 21.54
N PRO A 308 -15.53 -17.34 21.53
CA PRO A 308 -14.40 -18.18 21.90
C PRO A 308 -13.30 -18.12 20.83
N ILE A 309 -12.06 -18.08 21.29
CA ILE A 309 -10.85 -18.03 20.46
C ILE A 309 -10.11 -19.36 20.63
N GLU A 310 -9.90 -20.07 19.53
CA GLU A 310 -9.14 -21.32 19.51
C GLU A 310 -7.66 -21.04 19.26
N ILE A 311 -6.80 -21.54 20.14
CA ILE A 311 -5.35 -21.41 20.08
C ILE A 311 -4.73 -22.79 19.86
N GLY A 312 -4.08 -22.97 18.72
CA GLY A 312 -3.36 -24.19 18.36
C GLY A 312 -1.85 -24.06 18.53
N PHE A 313 -1.12 -25.14 18.21
CA PHE A 313 0.34 -25.10 18.12
C PHE A 313 0.81 -24.11 17.07
N ALA A 314 1.98 -23.50 17.29
CA ALA A 314 2.65 -22.73 16.25
C ALA A 314 2.90 -23.63 15.03
N ALA A 315 2.73 -23.09 13.83
CA ALA A 315 3.10 -23.79 12.61
C ALA A 315 4.61 -24.11 12.64
N PRO A 316 5.03 -25.31 12.18
CA PRO A 316 6.41 -25.77 12.26
C PRO A 316 7.38 -24.98 11.38
#